data_AF-A0A2P8H824-F1
#
_entry.id   AF-A0A2P8H824-F1
#
_cell.length_a   1.000
_cell.length_b   1.000
_cell.length_c   1.000
_cell.angle_alpha   90.00
_cell.angle_beta   90.00
_cell.angle_gamma   90.00
#
_symmetry.space_group_name_H-M   'P 1'
#
loop_
_entity.id
_entity.type
_entity.pdbx_description
1 polymer ?
#
loop_
_entity_poly.entity_id
_entity_poly.type
_entity_poly.pdbx_seq_one_letter_code
_entity_poly.pdbx_strand_id
1 'polypeptide(L)'
;MDLGYLDKEISSSDYREIKNRYEPEIQKLLSKKQELLKVSDNLMQYVMDATQVLRDLPQFYKNATLSVQQQIIGSIYLEKITFEENGYRTNKINEVVELICRPDGHLLEMKQDRLLELATCPTW
;
A
#
# COMPACT_ATOMS: atom_id res chain seq x y z
N MET A 1 22.59 -22.29 -56.01
CA MET A 1 21.92 -23.60 -55.98
C MET A 1 22.67 -24.39 -54.94
N ASP A 2 22.12 -24.88 -53.85
CA ASP A 2 20.76 -25.18 -53.40
C ASP A 2 21.07 -26.14 -52.24
N LEU A 3 20.35 -26.37 -51.15
CA LEU A 3 18.98 -26.25 -50.71
C LEU A 3 19.13 -26.47 -49.19
N GLY A 4 18.42 -25.75 -48.34
CA GLY A 4 18.49 -26.04 -46.90
C GLY A 4 18.22 -24.86 -45.98
N TYR A 5 17.64 -23.80 -46.52
CA TYR A 5 16.64 -23.02 -45.80
C TYR A 5 15.46 -23.96 -45.48
N LEU A 6 15.69 -24.99 -44.66
CA LEU A 6 14.63 -25.74 -43.99
C LEU A 6 14.06 -24.74 -43.01
N ASP A 7 13.06 -24.05 -43.54
CA ASP A 7 11.86 -23.62 -42.87
C ASP A 7 11.92 -23.78 -41.36
N LYS A 8 11.82 -22.65 -40.67
CA LYS A 8 11.65 -22.57 -39.21
C LYS A 8 10.26 -23.11 -38.80
N GLU A 9 9.85 -24.23 -39.37
CA GLU A 9 8.67 -24.97 -38.97
C GLU A 9 9.02 -25.69 -37.67
N ILE A 10 8.50 -25.14 -36.57
CA ILE A 10 8.38 -25.88 -35.32
C ILE A 10 7.64 -27.17 -35.67
N SER A 11 8.25 -28.32 -35.43
CA SER A 11 7.60 -29.60 -35.68
C SER A 11 6.31 -29.69 -34.85
N SER A 12 5.29 -30.39 -35.34
CA SER A 12 4.02 -30.53 -34.62
C SER A 12 4.20 -31.11 -33.19
N SER A 13 5.24 -31.94 -33.01
CA SER A 13 5.67 -32.43 -31.69
C SER A 13 6.24 -31.33 -30.81
N ASP A 14 7.15 -30.50 -31.32
CA ASP A 14 7.77 -29.41 -30.56
C ASP A 14 6.72 -28.36 -30.16
N TYR A 15 5.80 -28.03 -31.07
CA TYR A 15 4.69 -27.12 -30.79
C TYR A 15 3.80 -27.65 -29.68
N ARG A 16 3.45 -28.95 -29.74
CA ARG A 16 2.63 -29.60 -28.71
C ARG A 16 3.34 -29.62 -27.37
N GLU A 17 4.66 -29.85 -27.36
CA GLU A 17 5.45 -29.90 -26.13
C GLU A 17 5.59 -28.51 -25.49
N ILE A 18 5.88 -27.48 -26.28
CA ILE A 18 5.90 -26.08 -25.86
C ILE A 18 4.52 -25.67 -25.34
N LYS A 19 3.44 -25.99 -26.06
CA LYS A 19 2.08 -25.68 -25.63
C LYS A 19 1.73 -26.36 -24.31
N ASN A 20 2.01 -27.65 -24.17
CA ASN A 20 1.74 -28.41 -22.94
C ASN A 20 2.52 -27.87 -21.72
N ARG A 21 3.69 -27.26 -21.95
CA ARG A 21 4.49 -26.63 -20.90
C ARG A 21 3.94 -25.27 -20.47
N TYR A 22 3.58 -24.42 -21.43
CA TYR A 22 3.24 -23.02 -21.12
C TYR A 22 1.75 -22.78 -20.87
N GLU A 23 0.85 -23.57 -21.45
CA GLU A 23 -0.60 -23.48 -21.18
C GLU A 23 -0.94 -23.57 -19.67
N PRO A 24 -0.43 -24.55 -18.89
CA PRO A 24 -0.72 -24.60 -17.45
C PRO A 24 -0.12 -23.43 -16.67
N GLU A 25 1.06 -22.93 -17.05
CA GLU A 25 1.66 -21.74 -16.42
C GLU A 25 0.85 -20.48 -16.72
N ILE A 26 0.35 -20.33 -17.95
CA ILE A 26 -0.56 -19.24 -18.33
C ILE A 26 -1.84 -19.32 -17.48
N GLN A 27 -2.45 -20.49 -17.37
CA GLN A 27 -3.67 -20.67 -16.57
C GLN A 27 -3.42 -20.34 -15.09
N LYS A 28 -2.32 -20.83 -14.53
CA LYS A 28 -1.91 -20.52 -13.15
C LYS A 28 -1.73 -19.02 -12.91
N LEU A 29 -1.06 -18.32 -13.82
CA LEU A 29 -0.86 -16.88 -13.73
C LEU A 29 -2.17 -16.11 -13.87
N LEU A 30 -3.07 -16.55 -14.76
CA LEU A 30 -4.41 -15.96 -14.91
C LEU A 30 -5.26 -16.15 -13.66
N SER A 31 -5.26 -17.34 -13.06
CA SER A 31 -5.95 -17.60 -11.79
C SER A 31 -5.38 -16.72 -10.67
N LYS A 32 -4.06 -16.64 -10.53
CA LYS A 32 -3.42 -15.78 -9.52
C LYS A 32 -3.75 -14.30 -9.72
N LYS A 33 -3.78 -13.83 -10.97
CA LYS A 33 -4.21 -12.47 -11.30
C LYS A 33 -5.65 -12.22 -10.87
N GLN A 34 -6.56 -13.16 -11.15
CA GLN A 34 -7.97 -13.05 -10.73
C GLN A 34 -8.13 -13.05 -9.21
N GLU A 35 -7.36 -13.86 -8.49
CA GLU A 35 -7.34 -13.86 -7.02
C GLU A 35 -6.88 -12.51 -6.46
N LEU A 36 -5.79 -11.95 -6.98
CA LEU A 36 -5.28 -10.66 -6.54
C LEU A 36 -6.26 -9.52 -6.85
N LEU A 37 -6.98 -9.59 -7.97
CA LEU A 37 -8.02 -8.60 -8.31
C LEU A 37 -9.22 -8.68 -7.36
N LYS A 38 -9.56 -9.85 -6.80
CA LYS A 38 -10.65 -9.94 -5.79
C LYS A 38 -10.32 -9.20 -4.48
N VAL A 39 -9.04 -8.92 -4.21
CA VAL A 39 -8.62 -8.19 -3.00
C VAL A 39 -8.88 -6.68 -3.13
N SER A 40 -9.06 -6.14 -4.35
CA SER A 40 -9.18 -4.69 -4.56
C SER A 40 -10.46 -4.07 -3.99
N ASP A 41 -11.58 -4.78 -4.06
CA ASP A 41 -12.88 -4.22 -3.67
C ASP A 41 -12.98 -4.05 -2.14
N ASN A 42 -12.49 -5.04 -1.39
CA ASN A 42 -12.46 -4.97 0.07
C ASN A 42 -11.45 -3.94 0.57
N LEU A 43 -10.29 -3.83 -0.06
CA LEU A 43 -9.26 -2.87 0.34
C LEU A 43 -9.76 -1.43 0.20
N MET A 44 -10.42 -1.11 -0.91
CA MET A 44 -10.97 0.23 -1.12
C MET A 44 -12.02 0.56 -0.07
N GLN A 45 -12.89 -0.39 0.28
CA GLN A 45 -13.85 -0.21 1.37
C GLN A 45 -13.14 0.05 2.71
N TYR A 46 -12.12 -0.74 3.06
CA TYR A 46 -11.34 -0.53 4.28
C TYR A 46 -10.66 0.83 4.34
N VAL A 47 -10.11 1.30 3.21
CA VAL A 47 -9.51 2.63 3.12
C VAL A 47 -10.56 3.71 3.33
N MET A 48 -11.73 3.58 2.70
CA MET A 48 -12.83 4.54 2.86
C MET A 48 -13.33 4.58 4.32
N ASP A 49 -13.54 3.42 4.94
CA ASP A 49 -13.98 3.31 6.32
C ASP A 49 -12.94 3.91 7.28
N ALA A 50 -11.65 3.60 7.09
CA ALA A 50 -10.57 4.17 7.89
C ALA A 50 -10.50 5.70 7.74
N THR A 51 -10.65 6.22 6.52
CA THR A 51 -10.65 7.68 6.31
C THR A 51 -11.86 8.37 6.94
N GLN A 52 -13.03 7.72 6.97
CA GLN A 52 -14.21 8.25 7.64
C GLN A 52 -14.02 8.28 9.16
N VAL A 53 -13.47 7.21 9.74
CA VAL A 53 -13.13 7.16 11.17
C VAL A 53 -12.11 8.22 11.55
N LEU A 54 -11.07 8.42 10.72
CA LEU A 54 -10.04 9.42 10.98
C LEU A 54 -10.56 10.86 10.84
N ARG A 55 -11.47 11.13 9.90
CA ARG A 55 -12.13 12.43 9.74
C ARG A 55 -12.95 12.79 10.96
N ASP A 56 -13.77 11.86 11.44
CA ASP A 56 -14.70 12.08 12.54
C ASP A 56 -14.16 11.54 13.88
N LEU A 57 -12.84 11.34 13.97
CA LEU A 57 -12.16 10.70 15.10
C LEU A 57 -12.55 11.30 16.46
N PRO A 58 -12.68 12.63 16.63
CA PRO A 58 -13.11 13.20 17.91
C PRO A 58 -14.51 12.75 18.33
N GLN A 59 -15.43 12.62 17.37
CA GLN A 59 -16.80 12.21 17.62
C GLN A 59 -16.90 10.69 17.85
N PHE A 60 -16.15 9.91 17.08
CA PHE A 60 -16.02 8.46 17.29
C PHE A 60 -15.44 8.15 18.67
N TYR A 61 -14.39 8.85 19.10
CA TYR A 61 -13.78 8.66 20.41
C TYR A 61 -14.76 8.99 21.55
N LYS A 62 -15.54 10.08 21.44
CA LYS A 62 -16.53 10.47 22.45
C LYS A 62 -17.66 9.45 22.63
N ASN A 63 -18.09 8.81 21.54
CA ASN A 63 -19.20 7.87 21.55
C ASN A 63 -18.75 6.40 21.74
N ALA A 64 -17.45 6.14 21.70
CA ALA A 64 -16.87 4.81 21.84
C ALA A 64 -16.96 4.28 23.28
N THR A 65 -17.03 2.95 23.40
CA THR A 65 -16.87 2.29 24.70
C THR A 65 -15.43 2.41 25.20
N LEU A 66 -15.22 2.22 26.51
CA LEU A 66 -13.88 2.30 27.11
C LEU A 66 -12.83 1.42 26.41
N SER A 67 -13.23 0.21 26.02
CA SER A 67 -12.36 -0.72 25.28
C SER A 67 -11.94 -0.14 23.93
N VAL A 68 -12.89 0.43 23.18
CA VAL A 68 -12.63 1.03 21.87
C VAL A 68 -11.81 2.32 22.00
N GLN A 69 -12.05 3.13 23.04
CA GLN A 69 -11.24 4.31 23.34
C GLN A 69 -9.76 3.96 23.57
N GLN A 70 -9.51 2.88 24.34
CA GLN A 70 -8.15 2.38 24.57
C GLN A 70 -7.49 1.91 23.27
N GLN A 71 -8.23 1.24 22.38
CA GLN A 71 -7.73 0.83 21.07
C GLN A 71 -7.40 2.02 20.16
N ILE A 72 -8.25 3.06 20.16
CA ILE A 72 -8.00 4.28 19.41
C ILE A 72 -6.72 4.95 19.92
N ILE A 73 -6.57 5.12 21.23
CA ILE A 73 -5.36 5.69 21.84
C ILE A 73 -4.12 4.85 21.48
N GLY A 74 -4.22 3.52 21.59
CA GLY A 74 -3.11 2.62 21.22
C GLY A 74 -2.78 2.61 19.72
N SER A 75 -3.71 3.03 18.87
CA SER A 75 -3.46 3.18 17.42
C SER A 75 -2.78 4.52 17.08
N ILE A 76 -3.05 5.55 17.89
CA ILE A 76 -2.44 6.89 17.78
C ILE A 76 -1.02 6.89 18.34
N TYR A 77 -0.78 6.19 19.45
CA TYR A 77 0.53 6.14 20.11
C TYR A 77 1.16 4.75 19.97
N LEU A 78 2.26 4.68 19.22
CA LEU A 78 2.92 3.41 18.85
C LEU A 78 3.61 2.70 20.02
N GLU A 79 3.90 3.44 21.09
CA GLU A 79 4.63 2.94 22.25
C GLU A 79 3.78 3.00 23.51
N LYS A 80 4.10 2.12 24.47
CA LYS A 80 3.47 2.13 25.79
C LYS A 80 3.75 3.47 26.46
N ILE A 81 2.72 4.06 27.06
CA ILE A 81 2.85 5.25 27.89
C ILE A 81 3.78 4.88 29.05
N THR A 82 4.93 5.55 29.14
CA THR A 82 5.86 5.38 30.25
C THR A 82 5.57 6.47 31.28
N PHE A 83 5.46 6.05 32.54
CA PHE A 83 5.26 6.93 33.68
C PHE A 83 6.63 7.11 34.34
N GLU A 84 7.20 8.30 34.23
CA GLU A 84 8.39 8.70 34.97
C GLU A 84 7.99 9.66 36.09
N GLU A 85 8.80 9.69 37.17
CA GLU A 85 8.48 10.23 38.51
C GLU A 85 7.85 11.63 38.61
N ASN A 86 7.74 12.40 37.53
CA ASN A 86 7.03 13.68 37.50
C ASN A 86 6.39 14.04 36.13
N GLY A 87 6.15 13.07 35.25
CA GLY A 87 5.56 13.36 33.94
C GLY A 87 5.09 12.15 33.16
N TYR A 88 4.11 12.40 32.28
CA TYR A 88 3.65 11.46 31.27
C TYR A 88 4.43 11.73 29.99
N ARG A 89 5.20 10.75 29.51
CA ARG A 89 5.93 10.89 28.24
C ARG A 89 5.32 9.95 27.22
N THR A 90 4.65 10.52 26.22
CA THR A 90 4.14 9.79 25.05
C THR A 90 5.25 9.70 24.02
N ASN A 91 5.77 8.50 23.77
CA ASN A 91 7.07 8.35 23.11
C ASN A 91 7.06 8.58 21.59
N LYS A 92 5.92 8.47 20.89
CA LYS A 92 5.80 8.89 19.48
C LYS A 92 4.34 8.81 19.04
N ILE A 93 3.86 9.81 18.30
CA ILE A 93 2.59 9.71 17.58
C ILE A 93 2.84 8.89 16.31
N ASN A 94 1.86 8.09 15.90
CA ASN A 94 1.88 7.40 14.62
C ASN A 94 1.97 8.43 13.48
N GLU A 95 3.03 8.35 12.69
CA GLU A 95 3.32 9.29 11.59
C GLU A 95 2.14 9.40 10.61
N VAL A 96 1.39 8.32 10.39
CA VAL A 96 0.19 8.34 9.52
C VAL A 96 -0.91 9.21 10.13
N VAL A 97 -1.16 9.10 11.43
CA VAL A 97 -2.15 9.93 12.13
C VAL A 97 -1.71 11.38 12.13
N GLU A 98 -0.42 11.63 12.36
CA GLU A 98 0.14 12.98 12.29
C GLU A 98 -0.06 13.61 10.90
N LEU A 99 0.19 12.87 9.83
CA LEU A 99 0.02 13.36 8.46
C LEU A 99 -1.46 13.61 8.10
N ILE A 100 -2.37 12.77 8.57
CA ILE A 100 -3.81 12.87 8.27
C ILE A 100 -4.49 13.98 9.09
N CYS A 101 -4.04 14.20 10.34
CA CYS A 101 -4.59 15.21 11.23
C CYS A 101 -3.93 16.59 11.09
N ARG A 102 -2.91 16.75 10.23
CA ARG A 102 -2.32 18.06 9.95
C ARG A 102 -3.32 18.93 9.15
N PRO A 103 -3.61 20.16 9.59
CA PRO A 103 -4.44 21.08 8.81
C PRO A 103 -3.75 21.42 7.48
N ASP A 104 -4.56 21.48 6.42
CA ASP A 104 -4.20 21.48 4.98
C ASP A 104 -3.12 22.49 4.54
N GLY A 105 -2.82 23.51 5.36
CA GLY A 105 -1.86 24.57 5.04
C GLY A 105 -0.41 24.08 4.83
N HIS A 106 0.04 23.07 5.57
CA HIS A 106 1.46 22.65 5.56
C HIS A 106 1.78 21.59 4.48
N LEU A 107 0.76 20.94 3.89
CA LEU A 107 0.96 19.95 2.81
C LEU A 107 1.34 20.62 1.47
N LEU A 108 0.91 21.86 1.27
CA LEU A 108 1.25 22.66 0.09
C LEU A 108 2.72 23.10 0.12
N GLU A 109 3.22 23.51 1.29
CA GLU A 109 4.61 23.96 1.47
C GLU A 109 5.61 22.80 1.26
N MET A 110 5.30 21.60 1.77
CA MET A 110 6.17 20.41 1.59
C MET A 110 6.22 19.88 0.14
N LYS A 111 5.26 20.22 -0.73
CA LYS A 111 5.36 19.95 -2.17
C LYS A 111 6.31 20.92 -2.85
N GLN A 112 6.33 22.18 -2.41
CA GLN A 112 7.23 23.20 -2.94
C GLN A 112 8.70 22.86 -2.62
N ASP A 113 8.99 22.46 -1.38
CA ASP A 113 10.35 22.16 -0.93
C ASP A 113 10.92 20.88 -1.57
N ARG A 114 10.11 19.84 -1.77
CA ARG A 114 10.57 18.59 -2.43
C ARG A 114 10.79 18.74 -3.94
N LEU A 115 10.08 19.67 -4.59
CA LEU A 115 10.33 19.98 -6.01
C LEU A 115 11.64 20.76 -6.20
N LEU A 116 12.03 21.58 -5.22
CA LEU A 116 13.31 22.29 -5.23
C LEU A 116 14.50 21.33 -5.08
N GLU A 117 14.40 20.31 -4.21
CA GLU A 117 15.46 19.30 -4.06
C GLU A 117 15.63 18.41 -5.31
N LEU A 118 14.53 18.02 -5.98
CA LEU A 118 14.58 17.24 -7.23
C LEU A 118 15.11 18.05 -8.43
N ALA A 119 14.91 19.37 -8.44
CA ALA A 119 15.43 20.25 -9.49
C ALA A 119 16.94 20.56 -9.37
N THR A 120 17.55 20.25 -8.22
CA THR A 120 18.99 20.49 -7.97
C THR A 120 19.90 19.30 -8.23
N CYS A 121 19.40 18.21 -8.84
CA CYS A 121 20.26 17.09 -9.20
C CYS A 121 21.29 17.55 -10.26
N PRO A 122 22.60 17.47 -9.99
CA PRO A 122 23.61 17.98 -10.91
C PRO A 122 23.60 17.14 -12.18
N THR A 123 23.32 17.78 -13.31
CA THR A 123 23.55 17.21 -14.63
C THR A 123 25.06 17.05 -14.81
N TRP A 124 25.55 15.82 -14.71
CA TRP A 124 26.86 15.45 -15.24
C TRP A 124 26.83 15.45 -16.77
#